data_AF-A0A261RZG2-F1
#
_entry.id   AF-A0A261RZG2-F1
#
_cell.length_a   1.000
_cell.length_b   1.000
_cell.length_c   1.000
_cell.angle_alpha   90.00
_cell.angle_beta   90.00
_cell.angle_gamma   90.00
#
_symmetry.space_group_name_H-M   'P 1'
#
loop_
_entity.id
_entity.type
_entity.pdbx_description
1 polymer ?
#
loop_
_entity_poly.entity_id
_entity_poly.type
_entity_poly.pdbx_seq_one_letter_code
_entity_poly.pdbx_strand_id
1 'polypeptide(L)'
;MRAWFWTLLLAVVAVAVAVVLRAHPGNVLILVWPYRIEMSLTLAVLLLVGLFLAIYIGLRLLAWLLAIPERVRAWRGRRAQARDHELLERGWIGLLEGRFAHAEKDLTKLLEQTRARHRRVLAALSAARAAQGLGEFVRRDVMLDRAREHAGTDPGLIEAVATVSADMLLEQGRPQQALQVLEPLQDGGARHLHTLRLLLRAERALNHHERVFTLARGLLRRGAMDKNEALRVIDTAGAARLRAGAASGDGWRAIWKDMKADERVLPEIALAAAAAFEAAGEGDEAARILDAAIARQFDPRLVAAYARCDASQVPRRLERAESWLQQRPADPDLLTALGTLCLVGQLWGQAERYLLRSVGRRADPGTHALLGSLYDRLDRPAEAARHWREATAVAMGVALPVLPANEALPAADMQADPRRLDAESGFLSEASEAPGPAAAMVHEPVPEFAPAADYVLDPDARSLTEQGLADPTIMPPEPLIADAEPPAELDDYFDSAPLPVAGLDDVPPETRESPSGASSPRDGHDKPRVGKADDGKPGGGA
;
A
#
# COMPACT_ATOMS: atom_id res chain seq x y z
N MET A 1 28.48 49.59 -19.79
CA MET A 1 29.21 50.09 -20.98
C MET A 1 28.52 51.25 -21.69
N ARG A 2 27.31 51.12 -22.26
CA ARG A 2 26.67 52.19 -23.09
C ARG A 2 26.62 53.60 -22.47
N ALA A 3 26.44 53.73 -21.16
CA ALA A 3 26.42 55.03 -20.48
C ALA A 3 27.77 55.78 -20.50
N TRP A 4 28.90 55.06 -20.40
CA TRP A 4 30.24 55.67 -20.35
C TRP A 4 30.66 56.27 -21.70
N PHE A 5 30.26 55.63 -22.81
CA PHE A 5 30.51 56.15 -24.15
C PHE A 5 29.72 57.44 -24.41
N TRP A 6 28.47 57.52 -23.92
CA TRP A 6 27.66 58.73 -23.98
C TRP A 6 28.20 59.87 -23.11
N THR A 7 28.73 59.59 -21.91
CA THR A 7 29.38 60.64 -21.09
C THR A 7 30.69 61.13 -21.71
N LEU A 8 31.47 60.24 -22.33
CA LEU A 8 32.70 60.61 -23.04
C LEU A 8 32.39 61.50 -24.26
N LEU A 9 31.41 61.10 -25.08
CA LEU A 9 30.96 61.89 -26.24
C LEU A 9 30.44 63.27 -25.81
N LEU A 10 29.62 63.33 -24.75
CA LEU A 10 29.12 64.58 -24.20
C LEU A 10 30.25 65.50 -23.69
N ALA A 11 31.28 64.93 -23.05
CA ALA A 11 32.44 65.69 -22.58
C ALA A 11 33.27 66.27 -23.75
N VAL A 12 33.50 65.48 -24.80
CA VAL A 12 34.19 65.95 -26.03
C VAL A 12 33.41 67.08 -26.70
N VAL A 13 32.09 66.94 -26.83
CA VAL A 13 31.22 67.99 -27.38
C VAL A 13 31.23 69.24 -26.50
N ALA A 14 31.16 69.11 -25.17
CA ALA A 14 31.22 70.24 -24.25
C ALA A 14 32.55 71.01 -24.35
N VAL A 15 33.69 70.31 -24.45
CA VAL A 15 35.01 70.93 -24.66
C VAL A 15 35.09 71.63 -26.02
N ALA A 16 34.60 71.01 -27.09
CA ALA A 16 34.58 71.62 -28.43
C ALA A 16 33.74 72.92 -28.46
N VAL A 17 32.54 72.89 -27.86
CA VAL A 17 31.67 74.07 -27.73
C VAL A 17 32.33 75.17 -26.90
N ALA A 18 32.99 74.82 -25.79
CA ALA A 18 33.71 75.79 -24.95
C ALA A 18 34.88 76.48 -25.69
N VAL A 19 35.63 75.74 -26.53
CA VAL A 19 36.71 76.30 -27.35
C VAL A 19 36.16 77.26 -28.42
N VAL A 20 35.09 76.88 -29.13
CA VAL A 20 34.45 77.73 -30.16
C VAL A 20 33.86 79.00 -29.55
N LEU A 21 33.23 78.91 -28.38
CA LEU A 21 32.71 80.09 -27.67
C LEU A 21 33.79 81.10 -27.29
N ARG A 22 35.00 80.62 -26.96
CA ARG A 22 36.12 81.47 -26.57
C ARG A 22 36.72 82.26 -27.75
N ALA A 23 36.46 81.84 -28.99
CA ALA A 23 36.96 82.48 -30.20
C ALA A 23 36.11 83.67 -30.70
N HIS A 24 34.86 83.81 -30.22
CA HIS A 24 33.91 84.81 -30.72
C HIS A 24 33.24 85.60 -29.58
N PRO A 25 33.71 86.81 -29.24
CA PRO A 25 33.08 87.68 -28.25
C PRO A 25 31.83 88.39 -28.82
N GLY A 26 30.80 87.60 -29.12
CA GLY A 26 29.49 88.12 -29.50
C GLY A 26 28.66 88.56 -28.28
N ASN A 27 27.76 89.52 -28.48
CA ASN A 27 26.69 89.86 -27.53
C ASN A 27 25.36 89.33 -28.06
N VAL A 28 24.51 88.83 -27.15
CA VAL A 28 23.15 88.37 -27.45
C VAL A 28 22.18 89.37 -26.83
N LEU A 29 21.39 90.03 -27.68
CA LEU A 29 20.34 90.96 -27.29
C LEU A 29 19.00 90.24 -27.31
N ILE A 30 18.35 90.11 -26.15
CA ILE A 30 16.98 89.61 -26.05
C ILE A 30 16.04 90.80 -25.84
N LEU A 31 15.12 91.02 -26.79
CA LEU A 31 14.01 91.97 -26.66
C LEU A 31 12.74 91.23 -26.23
N VAL A 32 12.25 91.52 -25.03
CA VAL A 32 10.93 91.08 -24.54
C VAL A 32 10.25 92.31 -23.96
N TRP A 33 9.33 92.91 -24.72
CA TRP A 33 8.65 94.16 -24.38
C TRP A 33 8.16 94.20 -22.92
N PRO A 34 8.54 95.17 -22.06
CA PRO A 34 9.37 96.38 -22.31
C PRO A 34 10.88 96.22 -21.99
N TYR A 35 11.35 95.04 -21.63
CA TYR A 35 12.73 94.76 -21.23
C TYR A 35 13.66 94.54 -22.43
N ARG A 36 14.87 95.11 -22.34
CA ARG A 36 16.01 94.81 -23.20
C ARG A 36 17.12 94.24 -22.32
N ILE A 37 17.49 92.98 -22.55
CA ILE A 37 18.54 92.31 -21.79
C ILE A 37 19.69 92.03 -22.75
N GLU A 38 20.81 92.72 -22.52
CA GLU A 38 22.08 92.48 -23.19
C GLU A 38 22.92 91.55 -22.31
N MET A 39 23.39 90.44 -22.88
CA MET A 39 24.30 89.52 -22.23
C MET A 39 25.37 89.02 -23.20
N SER A 40 26.54 88.66 -22.67
CA SER A 40 27.59 88.04 -23.48
C SER A 40 27.11 86.69 -24.01
N LEU A 41 27.55 86.33 -25.22
CA LEU A 41 27.28 85.02 -25.84
C LEU A 41 27.68 83.86 -24.91
N THR A 42 28.78 84.03 -24.15
CA THR A 42 29.24 83.05 -23.16
C THR A 42 28.24 82.85 -22.02
N LEU A 43 27.61 83.92 -21.51
CA LEU A 43 26.60 83.83 -20.47
C LEU A 43 25.29 83.25 -21.01
N ALA A 44 24.87 83.65 -22.21
CA ALA A 44 23.66 83.14 -22.86
C ALA A 44 23.73 81.61 -23.07
N VAL A 45 24.87 81.10 -23.55
CA VAL A 45 25.07 79.65 -23.76
C VAL A 45 25.22 78.90 -22.43
N LEU A 46 25.89 79.48 -21.43
CA LEU A 46 25.97 78.87 -20.10
C LEU A 46 24.57 78.73 -19.47
N LEU A 47 23.72 79.75 -19.63
CA LEU A 47 22.32 79.73 -19.18
C LEU A 47 21.51 78.68 -19.97
N LEU A 48 21.69 78.58 -21.29
CA LEU A 48 21.04 77.54 -22.11
C LEU A 48 21.45 76.12 -21.70
N VAL A 49 22.74 75.88 -21.46
CA VAL A 49 23.26 74.58 -20.97
C VAL A 49 22.76 74.29 -19.56
N GLY A 50 22.72 75.30 -18.68
CA GLY A 50 22.15 75.19 -17.34
C GLY A 50 20.66 74.85 -17.36
N LEU A 51 19.88 75.48 -18.23
CA LEU A 51 18.47 75.20 -18.44
C LEU A 51 18.25 73.78 -18.99
N PHE A 52 19.03 73.37 -20.00
CA PHE A 52 18.98 72.00 -20.52
C PHE A 52 19.31 70.96 -19.44
N LEU A 53 20.33 71.21 -18.62
CA LEU A 53 20.72 70.33 -17.52
C LEU A 53 19.63 70.28 -16.43
N ALA A 54 19.02 71.42 -16.08
CA ALA A 54 17.92 71.48 -15.13
C ALA A 54 16.68 70.72 -15.64
N ILE A 55 16.30 70.90 -16.91
CA ILE A 55 15.21 70.16 -17.56
C ILE A 55 15.51 68.65 -17.61
N TYR A 56 16.74 68.26 -17.97
CA TYR A 56 17.17 66.87 -18.00
C TYR A 56 17.11 66.22 -16.61
N ILE A 57 17.59 66.89 -15.57
CA ILE A 57 17.50 66.44 -14.18
C ILE A 57 16.03 66.34 -13.75
N GLY A 58 15.21 67.34 -14.05
CA GLY A 58 13.77 67.34 -13.73
C GLY A 58 13.01 66.19 -14.39
N LEU A 59 13.20 65.98 -15.69
CA LEU A 59 12.62 64.85 -16.44
C LEU A 59 13.09 63.50 -15.87
N ARG A 60 14.36 63.38 -15.48
CA ARG A 60 14.92 62.15 -14.93
C ARG A 60 14.43 61.86 -13.50
N LEU A 61 14.24 62.89 -12.69
CA LEU A 61 13.61 62.79 -11.37
C LEU A 61 12.14 62.39 -11.50
N LEU A 62 11.40 62.99 -12.44
CA LEU A 62 10.00 62.66 -12.71
C LEU A 62 9.86 61.20 -13.21
N ALA A 63 10.69 60.78 -14.16
CA ALA A 63 10.72 59.40 -14.64
C ALA A 63 11.11 58.39 -13.53
N TRP A 64 12.02 58.77 -12.62
CA TRP A 64 12.35 57.94 -11.46
C TRP A 64 11.17 57.82 -10.50
N LEU A 65 10.52 58.94 -10.16
CA LEU A 65 9.37 59.00 -9.26
C LEU A 65 8.18 58.19 -9.79
N LEU A 66 7.92 58.24 -11.10
CA LEU A 66 6.90 57.44 -11.78
C LEU A 66 7.25 55.93 -11.83
N ALA A 67 8.54 55.56 -11.82
CA ALA A 67 8.98 54.16 -11.83
C ALA A 67 9.07 53.50 -10.42
N ILE A 68 9.07 54.29 -9.34
CA ILE A 68 9.04 53.78 -7.96
C ILE A 68 7.82 52.88 -7.67
N PRO A 69 6.56 53.24 -7.99
CA PRO A 69 5.40 52.40 -7.65
C PRO A 69 5.47 50.99 -8.26
N GLU A 70 6.00 50.83 -9.47
CA GLU A 70 6.19 49.50 -10.09
C GLU A 70 7.29 48.70 -9.39
N ARG A 71 8.43 49.33 -9.08
CA ARG A 71 9.52 48.68 -8.32
C ARG A 71 9.05 48.23 -6.93
N VAL A 72 8.23 49.04 -6.25
CA VAL A 72 7.65 48.73 -4.94
C VAL A 72 6.55 47.66 -5.04
N ARG A 73 5.78 47.60 -6.14
CA ARG A 73 4.87 46.48 -6.43
C ARG A 73 5.65 45.17 -6.66
N ALA A 74 6.71 45.19 -7.47
CA ALA A 74 7.55 44.02 -7.75
C ALA A 74 8.37 43.55 -6.53
N TRP A 75 8.80 44.47 -5.65
CA TRP A 75 9.45 44.12 -4.38
C TRP A 75 8.46 43.51 -3.39
N ARG A 76 7.26 44.10 -3.23
CA ARG A 76 6.19 43.51 -2.42
C ARG A 76 5.74 42.14 -2.93
N GLY A 77 5.64 41.98 -4.25
CA GLY A 77 5.33 40.69 -4.89
C GLY A 77 6.37 39.62 -4.55
N ARG A 78 7.66 39.92 -4.71
CA ARG A 78 8.75 39.00 -4.34
C ARG A 78 8.78 38.69 -2.84
N ARG A 79 8.55 39.66 -1.96
CA ARG A 79 8.52 39.44 -0.51
C ARG A 79 7.29 38.64 -0.05
N ALA A 80 6.15 38.80 -0.72
CA ALA A 80 4.98 37.94 -0.52
C ALA A 80 5.25 36.51 -1.01
N GLN A 81 5.85 36.33 -2.19
CA GLN A 81 6.22 35.01 -2.71
C GLN A 81 7.23 34.28 -1.82
N ALA A 82 8.21 34.99 -1.24
CA ALA A 82 9.16 34.42 -0.28
C ALA A 82 8.45 33.97 1.01
N ARG A 83 7.54 34.79 1.56
CA ARG A 83 6.74 34.44 2.74
C ARG A 83 5.80 33.25 2.49
N ASP A 84 5.19 33.17 1.30
CA ASP A 84 4.39 32.02 0.89
C ASP A 84 5.22 30.71 0.91
N HIS A 85 6.48 30.78 0.43
CA HIS A 85 7.38 29.63 0.42
C HIS A 85 7.84 29.25 1.82
N GLU A 86 8.24 30.22 2.64
CA GLU A 86 8.61 30.03 4.04
C GLU A 86 7.48 29.37 4.87
N LEU A 87 6.21 29.74 4.62
CA LEU A 87 5.05 29.10 5.26
C LEU A 87 4.78 27.69 4.73
N LEU A 88 4.94 27.46 3.42
CA LEU A 88 4.76 26.14 2.80
C LEU A 88 5.82 25.15 3.32
N GLU A 89 7.09 25.58 3.35
CA GLU A 89 8.24 24.82 3.85
C GLU A 89 8.05 24.47 5.33
N ARG A 90 7.72 25.45 6.20
CA ARG A 90 7.42 25.17 7.62
C ARG A 90 6.24 24.21 7.79
N GLY A 91 5.18 24.38 7.01
CA GLY A 91 4.02 23.50 7.04
C GLY A 91 4.36 22.05 6.66
N TRP A 92 5.19 21.87 5.63
CA TRP A 92 5.66 20.55 5.18
C TRP A 92 6.65 19.91 6.16
N ILE A 93 7.60 20.68 6.70
CA ILE A 93 8.52 20.21 7.75
C ILE A 93 7.70 19.73 8.97
N GLY A 94 6.75 20.54 9.44
CA GLY A 94 5.86 20.16 10.54
C GLY A 94 5.02 18.92 10.25
N LEU A 95 4.62 18.68 9.01
CA LEU A 95 3.88 17.48 8.60
C LEU A 95 4.78 16.23 8.63
N LEU A 96 6.02 16.33 8.15
CA LEU A 96 7.00 15.25 8.16
C LEU A 96 7.50 14.89 9.57
N GLU A 97 7.59 15.88 10.46
CA GLU A 97 7.90 15.68 11.89
C GLU A 97 6.70 15.18 12.72
N GLY A 98 5.52 14.98 12.12
CA GLY A 98 4.29 14.61 12.84
C GLY A 98 3.68 15.72 13.70
N ARG A 99 4.17 16.96 13.60
CA ARG A 99 3.65 18.15 14.31
C ARG A 99 2.39 18.71 13.63
N PHE A 100 1.41 17.84 13.38
CA PHE A 100 0.24 18.12 12.53
C PHE A 100 -0.54 19.38 12.92
N ALA A 101 -0.74 19.66 14.21
CA ALA A 101 -1.45 20.85 14.68
C ALA A 101 -0.73 22.19 14.38
N HIS A 102 0.59 22.17 14.16
CA HIS A 102 1.34 23.34 13.70
C HIS A 102 1.31 23.44 12.17
N ALA A 103 1.48 22.30 11.49
CA ALA A 103 1.37 22.20 10.04
C ALA A 103 0.01 22.69 9.52
N GLU A 104 -1.11 22.20 10.08
CA GLU A 104 -2.47 22.61 9.71
C GLU A 104 -2.65 24.14 9.83
N LYS A 105 -2.18 24.74 10.93
CA LYS A 105 -2.27 26.19 11.17
C LYS A 105 -1.48 27.00 10.15
N ASP A 106 -0.24 26.63 9.87
CA ASP A 106 0.61 27.39 8.94
C ASP A 106 0.20 27.22 7.48
N LEU A 107 -0.30 26.03 7.10
CA LEU A 107 -0.86 25.76 5.78
C LEU A 107 -2.23 26.44 5.59
N THR A 108 -3.06 26.54 6.62
CA THR A 108 -4.32 27.30 6.56
C THR A 108 -4.06 28.80 6.43
N LYS A 109 -3.08 29.36 7.17
CA LYS A 109 -2.62 30.75 6.98
C LYS A 109 -2.13 31.00 5.55
N LEU A 110 -1.40 30.05 4.97
CA LEU A 110 -0.93 30.13 3.58
C LEU A 110 -2.08 30.12 2.58
N LEU A 111 -3.07 29.23 2.77
CA LEU A 111 -4.28 29.12 1.95
C LEU A 111 -5.04 30.46 1.86
N GLU A 112 -5.22 31.13 3.00
CA GLU A 112 -5.89 32.44 3.09
C GLU A 112 -5.05 33.59 2.48
N GLN A 113 -3.72 33.59 2.71
CA GLN A 113 -2.85 34.71 2.32
C GLN A 113 -2.41 34.68 0.85
N THR A 114 -2.14 33.49 0.29
CA THR A 114 -1.62 33.40 -1.07
C THR A 114 -2.69 33.74 -2.12
N ARG A 115 -2.25 34.32 -3.24
CA ARG A 115 -3.10 34.60 -4.41
C ARG A 115 -2.91 33.58 -5.54
N ALA A 116 -1.92 32.70 -5.44
CA ALA A 116 -1.62 31.73 -6.49
C ALA A 116 -2.48 30.47 -6.34
N ARG A 117 -3.34 30.20 -7.34
CA ARG A 117 -4.29 29.08 -7.38
C ARG A 117 -3.66 27.73 -6.99
N HIS A 118 -2.56 27.36 -7.66
CA HIS A 118 -1.85 26.10 -7.39
C HIS A 118 -1.34 26.02 -5.93
N ARG A 119 -0.87 27.13 -5.35
CA ARG A 119 -0.43 27.17 -3.94
C ARG A 119 -1.59 27.00 -2.98
N ARG A 120 -2.77 27.55 -3.30
CA ARG A 120 -3.99 27.31 -2.50
C ARG A 120 -4.39 25.84 -2.50
N VAL A 121 -4.43 25.19 -3.65
CA VAL A 121 -4.74 23.74 -3.73
C VAL A 121 -3.71 22.92 -2.95
N LEU A 122 -2.41 23.19 -3.12
CA LEU A 122 -1.35 22.49 -2.38
C LEU A 122 -1.45 22.72 -0.86
N ALA A 123 -1.72 23.96 -0.42
CA ALA A 123 -1.89 24.30 0.99
C ALA A 123 -3.14 23.63 1.58
N ALA A 124 -4.25 23.59 0.85
CA ALA A 124 -5.49 22.93 1.27
C ALA A 124 -5.33 21.40 1.36
N LEU A 125 -4.68 20.76 0.38
CA LEU A 125 -4.42 19.31 0.40
C LEU A 125 -3.44 18.90 1.51
N SER A 126 -2.41 19.71 1.78
CA SER A 126 -1.46 19.44 2.87
C SER A 126 -2.07 19.75 4.24
N ALA A 127 -2.92 20.78 4.37
CA ALA A 127 -3.74 21.01 5.57
C ALA A 127 -4.72 19.87 5.81
N ALA A 128 -5.36 19.32 4.78
CA ALA A 128 -6.21 18.13 4.88
C ALA A 128 -5.40 16.91 5.37
N ARG A 129 -4.17 16.70 4.90
CA ARG A 129 -3.29 15.62 5.38
C ARG A 129 -2.86 15.82 6.84
N ALA A 130 -2.64 17.06 7.27
CA ALA A 130 -2.42 17.37 8.69
C ALA A 130 -3.67 17.09 9.55
N ALA A 131 -4.86 17.52 9.12
CA ALA A 131 -6.12 17.24 9.81
C ALA A 131 -6.43 15.73 9.89
N GLN A 132 -6.13 14.97 8.83
CA GLN A 132 -6.18 13.50 8.84
C GLN A 132 -5.24 12.92 9.91
N GLY A 133 -4.00 13.41 10.02
CA GLY A 133 -3.05 12.99 11.06
C GLY A 133 -3.49 13.33 12.50
N LEU A 134 -4.42 14.28 12.67
CA LEU A 134 -5.06 14.61 13.95
C LEU A 134 -6.35 13.80 14.22
N GLY A 135 -6.84 13.02 13.26
CA GLY A 135 -8.17 12.37 13.33
C GLY A 135 -9.35 13.32 13.10
N GLU A 136 -9.11 14.58 12.76
CA GLU A 136 -10.11 15.65 12.61
C GLU A 136 -10.77 15.62 11.22
N PHE A 137 -11.53 14.56 10.96
CA PHE A 137 -12.05 14.25 9.62
C PHE A 137 -13.00 15.31 9.05
N VAL A 138 -13.80 15.98 9.89
CA VAL A 138 -14.68 17.08 9.44
C VAL A 138 -13.85 18.27 8.92
N ARG A 139 -12.74 18.60 9.59
CA ARG A 139 -11.85 19.68 9.13
C ARG A 139 -11.11 19.30 7.86
N ARG A 140 -10.66 18.05 7.77
CA ARG A 140 -10.08 17.49 6.54
C ARG A 140 -11.04 17.66 5.37
N ASP A 141 -12.30 17.27 5.52
CA ASP A 141 -13.28 17.30 4.43
C ASP A 141 -13.54 18.74 3.96
N VAL A 142 -13.67 19.70 4.88
CA VAL A 142 -13.72 21.15 4.56
C VAL A 142 -12.48 21.63 3.80
N MET A 143 -11.28 21.15 4.15
CA MET A 143 -10.06 21.51 3.41
C MET A 143 -9.99 20.84 2.03
N LEU A 144 -10.50 19.62 1.87
CA LEU A 144 -10.63 18.96 0.57
C LEU A 144 -11.62 19.70 -0.33
N ASP A 145 -12.75 20.18 0.19
CA ASP A 145 -13.71 20.98 -0.57
C ASP A 145 -13.12 22.33 -1.02
N ARG A 146 -12.42 23.04 -0.13
CA ARG A 146 -11.64 24.23 -0.51
C ARG A 146 -10.59 23.91 -1.60
N ALA A 147 -9.98 22.73 -1.55
CA ALA A 147 -9.05 22.29 -2.59
C ALA A 147 -9.77 22.04 -3.94
N ARG A 148 -10.98 21.47 -3.94
CA ARG A 148 -11.84 21.27 -5.13
C ARG A 148 -12.25 22.62 -5.74
N GLU A 149 -12.77 23.53 -4.93
CA GLU A 149 -13.14 24.89 -5.35
C GLU A 149 -11.97 25.63 -6.01
N HIS A 150 -10.78 25.56 -5.39
CA HIS A 150 -9.59 26.20 -5.92
C HIS A 150 -8.96 25.47 -7.12
N ALA A 151 -9.18 24.16 -7.27
CA ALA A 151 -8.78 23.42 -8.48
C ALA A 151 -9.60 23.86 -9.70
N GLY A 152 -10.93 24.02 -9.54
CA GLY A 152 -11.87 24.37 -10.61
C GLY A 152 -11.59 23.59 -11.91
N THR A 153 -11.42 24.27 -13.04
CA THR A 153 -11.25 23.64 -14.37
C THR A 153 -9.83 23.17 -14.75
N ASP A 154 -8.83 23.19 -13.86
CA ASP A 154 -7.48 22.70 -14.20
C ASP A 154 -7.40 21.17 -14.03
N PRO A 155 -7.26 20.37 -15.12
CA PRO A 155 -7.31 18.91 -15.02
C PRO A 155 -6.25 18.31 -14.09
N GLY A 156 -5.05 18.91 -14.05
CA GLY A 156 -3.98 18.41 -13.20
C GLY A 156 -4.23 18.66 -11.71
N LEU A 157 -4.93 19.75 -11.37
CA LEU A 157 -5.33 20.03 -9.98
C LEU A 157 -6.54 19.18 -9.58
N ILE A 158 -7.51 18.96 -10.47
CA ILE A 158 -8.64 18.05 -10.21
C ILE A 158 -8.12 16.64 -9.90
N GLU A 159 -7.20 16.12 -10.72
CA GLU A 159 -6.56 14.82 -10.52
C GLU A 159 -5.82 14.73 -9.18
N ALA A 160 -5.02 15.75 -8.84
CA ALA A 160 -4.30 15.80 -7.56
C ALA A 160 -5.26 15.78 -6.35
N VAL A 161 -6.37 16.51 -6.42
CA VAL A 161 -7.38 16.53 -5.34
C VAL A 161 -8.11 15.20 -5.22
N ALA A 162 -8.49 14.58 -6.35
CA ALA A 162 -9.17 13.29 -6.36
C ALA A 162 -8.27 12.13 -5.89
N THR A 163 -7.01 12.07 -6.34
CA THR A 163 -6.04 11.06 -5.88
C THR A 163 -5.75 11.16 -4.38
N VAL A 164 -5.48 12.37 -3.86
CA VAL A 164 -5.23 12.58 -2.42
C VAL A 164 -6.46 12.28 -1.58
N SER A 165 -7.66 12.72 -1.98
CA SER A 165 -8.88 12.40 -1.25
C SER A 165 -9.23 10.91 -1.28
N ALA A 166 -8.94 10.20 -2.37
CA ALA A 166 -9.12 8.76 -2.44
C ALA A 166 -8.13 7.97 -1.55
N ASP A 167 -6.85 8.35 -1.50
CA ASP A 167 -5.89 7.77 -0.55
C ASP A 167 -6.34 7.98 0.90
N MET A 168 -6.79 9.20 1.23
CA MET A 168 -7.34 9.54 2.54
C MET A 168 -8.57 8.72 2.93
N LEU A 169 -9.47 8.43 1.98
CA LEU A 169 -10.64 7.57 2.18
C LEU A 169 -10.26 6.09 2.34
N LEU A 170 -9.21 5.63 1.66
CA LEU A 170 -8.70 4.26 1.80
C LEU A 170 -7.99 4.04 3.14
N GLU A 171 -7.26 5.03 3.65
CA GLU A 171 -6.70 5.01 5.01
C GLU A 171 -7.81 4.95 6.09
N GLN A 172 -8.99 5.52 5.82
CA GLN A 172 -10.17 5.43 6.69
C GLN A 172 -10.99 4.14 6.55
N GLY A 173 -10.60 3.21 5.66
CA GLY A 173 -11.41 2.01 5.40
C GLY A 173 -12.75 2.30 4.69
N ARG A 174 -12.82 3.36 3.86
CA ARG A 174 -14.00 3.71 3.04
C ARG A 174 -13.77 3.47 1.53
N PRO A 175 -13.50 2.24 1.08
CA PRO A 175 -13.12 1.95 -0.31
C PRO A 175 -14.21 2.28 -1.34
N GLN A 176 -15.50 2.17 -1.01
CA GLN A 176 -16.59 2.52 -1.94
C GLN A 176 -16.56 4.01 -2.31
N GLN A 177 -16.34 4.89 -1.33
CA GLN A 177 -16.24 6.35 -1.55
C GLN A 177 -14.98 6.69 -2.35
N ALA A 178 -13.86 5.98 -2.08
CA ALA A 178 -12.63 6.14 -2.85
C ALA A 178 -12.83 5.75 -4.33
N LEU A 179 -13.57 4.68 -4.64
CA LEU A 179 -13.87 4.31 -6.03
C LEU A 179 -14.66 5.38 -6.78
N GLN A 180 -15.69 5.96 -6.15
CA GLN A 180 -16.49 7.04 -6.76
C GLN A 180 -15.65 8.28 -7.10
N VAL A 181 -14.68 8.61 -6.25
CA VAL A 181 -13.73 9.72 -6.48
C VAL A 181 -12.72 9.40 -7.59
N LEU A 182 -12.33 8.14 -7.75
CA LEU A 182 -11.33 7.69 -8.73
C LEU A 182 -11.93 7.33 -10.10
N GLU A 183 -13.24 7.04 -10.19
CA GLU A 183 -13.98 6.72 -11.42
C GLU A 183 -13.72 7.70 -12.58
N PRO A 184 -13.88 9.04 -12.44
CA PRO A 184 -13.61 9.98 -13.53
C PRO A 184 -12.13 10.10 -13.93
N LEU A 185 -11.21 9.47 -13.18
CA LEU A 185 -9.78 9.46 -13.50
C LEU A 185 -9.33 8.20 -14.25
N GLN A 186 -10.20 7.21 -14.47
CA GLN A 186 -9.83 5.94 -15.09
C GLN A 186 -9.45 6.09 -16.58
N ASP A 187 -10.09 7.02 -17.28
CA ASP A 187 -9.92 7.23 -18.73
C ASP A 187 -8.61 7.96 -19.10
N GLY A 188 -7.88 8.51 -18.13
CA GLY A 188 -6.68 9.33 -18.35
C GLY A 188 -5.45 8.58 -18.90
N GLY A 189 -5.49 7.24 -18.94
CA GLY A 189 -4.49 6.41 -19.59
C GLY A 189 -3.19 6.20 -18.79
N ALA A 190 -2.04 6.37 -19.45
CA ALA A 190 -0.75 5.88 -18.95
C ALA A 190 -0.10 6.74 -17.85
N ARG A 191 -0.56 7.98 -17.63
CA ARG A 191 -0.02 8.87 -16.59
C ARG A 191 -0.50 8.49 -15.18
N HIS A 192 -1.59 7.72 -15.09
CA HIS A 192 -2.36 7.47 -13.88
C HIS A 192 -1.93 6.20 -13.12
N LEU A 193 -0.64 5.86 -13.13
CA LEU A 193 -0.13 4.64 -12.47
C LEU A 193 -0.42 4.60 -10.96
N HIS A 194 -0.34 5.74 -10.27
CA HIS A 194 -0.69 5.83 -8.85
C HIS A 194 -2.20 5.64 -8.64
N THR A 195 -3.03 6.29 -9.45
CA THR A 195 -4.50 6.12 -9.48
C THR A 195 -4.90 4.65 -9.66
N LEU A 196 -4.23 3.91 -10.56
CA LEU A 196 -4.45 2.48 -10.76
C LEU A 196 -4.05 1.62 -9.55
N ARG A 197 -3.01 2.02 -8.78
CA ARG A 197 -2.66 1.35 -7.51
C ARG A 197 -3.72 1.63 -6.43
N LEU A 198 -4.24 2.86 -6.34
CA LEU A 198 -5.32 3.21 -5.42
C LEU A 198 -6.61 2.45 -5.77
N LEU A 199 -6.97 2.37 -7.05
CA LEU A 199 -8.07 1.55 -7.55
C LEU A 199 -7.87 0.08 -7.19
N LEU A 200 -6.69 -0.50 -7.43
CA LEU A 200 -6.40 -1.89 -7.04
C LEU A 200 -6.58 -2.10 -5.53
N ARG A 201 -6.11 -1.16 -4.69
CA ARG A 201 -6.27 -1.21 -3.23
C ARG A 201 -7.74 -1.13 -2.81
N ALA A 202 -8.53 -0.27 -3.46
CA ALA A 202 -9.96 -0.10 -3.23
C ALA A 202 -10.76 -1.35 -3.64
N GLU A 203 -10.60 -1.83 -4.88
CA GLU A 203 -11.28 -3.02 -5.39
C GLU A 203 -10.91 -4.29 -4.59
N ARG A 204 -9.65 -4.38 -4.11
CA ARG A 204 -9.21 -5.48 -3.23
C ARG A 204 -9.86 -5.42 -1.84
N ALA A 205 -10.10 -4.23 -1.29
CA ALA A 205 -10.84 -4.07 -0.04
C ALA A 205 -12.34 -4.39 -0.17
N LEU A 206 -12.89 -4.35 -1.40
CA LEU A 206 -14.27 -4.75 -1.71
C LEU A 206 -14.44 -6.20 -2.16
N ASN A 207 -13.35 -6.97 -2.26
CA ASN A 207 -13.34 -8.33 -2.83
C ASN A 207 -13.89 -8.41 -4.27
N HIS A 208 -13.74 -7.35 -5.08
CA HIS A 208 -14.15 -7.34 -6.49
C HIS A 208 -13.11 -8.06 -7.37
N HIS A 209 -13.01 -9.38 -7.23
CA HIS A 209 -11.92 -10.20 -7.78
C HIS A 209 -11.71 -10.06 -9.30
N GLU A 210 -12.76 -9.87 -10.09
CA GLU A 210 -12.71 -9.57 -11.53
C GLU A 210 -11.88 -8.30 -11.84
N ARG A 211 -12.20 -7.19 -11.16
CA ARG A 211 -11.49 -5.91 -11.32
C ARG A 211 -10.07 -5.98 -10.76
N VAL A 212 -9.88 -6.64 -9.61
CA VAL A 212 -8.56 -6.84 -9.01
C VAL A 212 -7.62 -7.58 -9.96
N PHE A 213 -8.07 -8.68 -10.58
CA PHE A 213 -7.25 -9.46 -11.52
C PHE A 213 -6.86 -8.66 -12.76
N THR A 214 -7.82 -7.96 -13.38
CA THR A 214 -7.58 -7.16 -14.59
C THR A 214 -6.64 -5.97 -14.32
N LEU A 215 -6.83 -5.25 -13.21
CA LEU A 215 -5.95 -4.16 -12.77
C LEU A 215 -4.54 -4.67 -12.45
N ALA A 216 -4.39 -5.76 -11.70
CA ALA A 216 -3.07 -6.33 -11.37
C ALA A 216 -2.31 -6.82 -12.62
N ARG A 217 -2.98 -7.53 -13.53
CA ARG A 217 -2.42 -7.93 -14.85
C ARG A 217 -2.11 -6.73 -15.76
N GLY A 218 -2.75 -5.58 -15.54
CA GLY A 218 -2.44 -4.30 -16.19
C GLY A 218 -1.20 -3.61 -15.61
N LEU A 219 -1.10 -3.55 -14.28
CA LEU A 219 0.03 -2.96 -13.56
C LEU A 219 1.34 -3.76 -13.76
N LEU A 220 1.27 -5.09 -13.72
CA LEU A 220 2.40 -5.98 -13.99
C LEU A 220 2.97 -5.77 -15.41
N ARG A 221 2.08 -5.67 -16.42
CA ARG A 221 2.48 -5.40 -17.82
C ARG A 221 3.18 -4.05 -18.02
N ARG A 222 2.96 -3.08 -17.12
CA ARG A 222 3.54 -1.73 -17.16
C ARG A 222 4.76 -1.57 -16.23
N GLY A 223 5.19 -2.64 -15.54
CA GLY A 223 6.26 -2.56 -14.52
C GLY A 223 5.91 -1.68 -13.33
N ALA A 224 4.61 -1.43 -13.10
CA ALA A 224 4.13 -0.44 -12.13
C ALA A 224 3.83 -1.02 -10.75
N MET A 225 4.21 -2.27 -10.49
CA MET A 225 4.10 -2.98 -9.22
C MET A 225 5.25 -4.00 -9.14
N ASP A 226 5.68 -4.37 -7.93
CA ASP A 226 6.64 -5.47 -7.80
C ASP A 226 6.09 -6.75 -8.44
N LYS A 227 6.98 -7.55 -9.06
CA LYS A 227 6.59 -8.75 -9.79
C LYS A 227 6.00 -9.81 -8.85
N ASN A 228 6.58 -10.00 -7.66
CA ASN A 228 6.11 -11.01 -6.72
C ASN A 228 4.81 -10.56 -6.04
N GLU A 229 4.70 -9.28 -5.68
CA GLU A 229 3.44 -8.73 -5.17
C GLU A 229 2.30 -8.85 -6.19
N ALA A 230 2.55 -8.45 -7.44
CA ALA A 230 1.55 -8.53 -8.51
C ALA A 230 1.13 -9.98 -8.78
N LEU A 231 2.07 -10.94 -8.82
CA LEU A 231 1.76 -12.36 -9.00
C LEU A 231 0.93 -12.91 -7.84
N ARG A 232 1.20 -12.53 -6.58
CA ARG A 232 0.36 -12.93 -5.43
C ARG A 232 -1.06 -12.39 -5.52
N VAL A 233 -1.23 -11.14 -5.97
CA VAL A 233 -2.56 -10.53 -6.15
C VAL A 233 -3.29 -11.19 -7.33
N ILE A 234 -2.59 -11.51 -8.42
CA ILE A 234 -3.14 -12.25 -9.56
C ILE A 234 -3.56 -13.67 -9.15
N ASP A 235 -2.74 -14.38 -8.37
CA ASP A 235 -3.01 -15.74 -7.88
C ASP A 235 -4.28 -15.78 -7.02
N THR A 236 -4.30 -14.97 -5.95
CA THR A 236 -5.45 -14.89 -5.03
C THR A 236 -6.74 -14.42 -5.70
N ALA A 237 -6.68 -13.40 -6.57
CA ALA A 237 -7.85 -12.94 -7.30
C ALA A 237 -8.30 -13.94 -8.37
N GLY A 238 -7.36 -14.53 -9.11
CA GLY A 238 -7.66 -15.52 -10.16
C GLY A 238 -8.29 -16.79 -9.60
N ALA A 239 -7.80 -17.28 -8.46
CA ALA A 239 -8.38 -18.39 -7.74
C ALA A 239 -9.82 -18.09 -7.28
N ALA A 240 -10.07 -16.89 -6.75
CA ALA A 240 -11.41 -16.47 -6.35
C ALA A 240 -12.37 -16.35 -7.54
N ARG A 241 -11.91 -15.83 -8.69
CA ARG A 241 -12.69 -15.80 -9.95
C ARG A 241 -13.06 -17.20 -10.42
N LEU A 242 -12.12 -18.16 -10.40
CA LEU A 242 -12.40 -19.56 -10.76
C LEU A 242 -13.42 -20.19 -9.81
N ARG A 243 -13.27 -20.01 -8.48
CA ARG A 243 -14.21 -20.53 -7.48
C ARG A 243 -15.62 -19.95 -7.65
N ALA A 244 -15.74 -18.64 -7.90
CA ALA A 244 -17.03 -17.99 -8.18
C ALA A 244 -17.64 -18.48 -9.52
N GLY A 245 -16.80 -18.64 -10.55
CA GLY A 245 -17.22 -19.17 -11.85
C GLY A 245 -17.72 -20.61 -11.78
N ALA A 246 -17.12 -21.45 -10.91
CA ALA A 246 -17.53 -22.83 -10.67
C ALA A 246 -18.81 -22.93 -9.82
N ALA A 247 -18.97 -22.08 -8.82
CA ALA A 247 -20.22 -21.97 -8.07
C ALA A 247 -21.41 -21.50 -8.95
N SER A 248 -21.12 -20.79 -10.05
CA SER A 248 -22.12 -20.28 -11.00
C SER A 248 -22.42 -21.23 -12.17
N GLY A 249 -21.93 -22.48 -12.14
CA GLY A 249 -22.02 -23.45 -13.25
C GLY A 249 -20.72 -23.53 -14.04
N ASP A 250 -20.78 -23.71 -15.36
CA ASP A 250 -19.60 -23.98 -16.20
C ASP A 250 -18.77 -22.74 -16.60
N GLY A 251 -19.05 -21.57 -16.02
CA GLY A 251 -18.35 -20.31 -16.33
C GLY A 251 -16.84 -20.35 -16.09
N TRP A 252 -16.38 -21.21 -15.17
CA TRP A 252 -14.96 -21.42 -14.87
C TRP A 252 -14.13 -21.87 -16.09
N ARG A 253 -14.70 -22.64 -17.03
CA ARG A 253 -13.96 -23.10 -18.23
C ARG A 253 -13.58 -21.94 -19.16
N ALA A 254 -14.40 -20.89 -19.23
CA ALA A 254 -14.08 -19.68 -19.99
C ALA A 254 -12.96 -18.87 -19.30
N ILE A 255 -13.06 -18.71 -17.97
CA ILE A 255 -12.07 -18.01 -17.14
C ILE A 255 -10.69 -18.71 -17.25
N TRP A 256 -10.64 -20.04 -17.16
CA TRP A 256 -9.41 -20.82 -17.30
C TRP A 256 -8.73 -20.64 -18.66
N LYS A 257 -9.53 -20.52 -19.74
CA LYS A 257 -9.02 -20.30 -21.10
C LYS A 257 -8.38 -18.91 -21.30
N ASP A 258 -8.87 -17.86 -20.62
CA ASP A 258 -8.29 -16.50 -20.65
C ASP A 258 -6.97 -16.36 -19.84
N MET A 259 -6.74 -17.24 -18.86
CA MET A 259 -5.49 -17.27 -18.10
C MET A 259 -4.31 -17.68 -18.99
N LYS A 260 -3.17 -16.99 -18.82
CA LYS A 260 -1.91 -17.34 -19.49
C LYS A 260 -1.27 -18.59 -18.88
N ALA A 261 -0.37 -19.24 -19.62
CA ALA A 261 0.42 -20.37 -19.12
C ALA A 261 1.12 -20.05 -17.79
N ASP A 262 1.81 -18.92 -17.68
CA ASP A 262 2.48 -18.48 -16.43
C ASP A 262 1.51 -18.24 -15.26
N GLU A 263 0.25 -17.89 -15.55
CA GLU A 263 -0.79 -17.59 -14.55
C GLU A 263 -1.44 -18.89 -14.04
N ARG A 264 -1.63 -19.89 -14.92
CA ARG A 264 -2.23 -21.20 -14.61
C ARG A 264 -1.42 -22.06 -13.65
N VAL A 265 -0.12 -21.78 -13.53
CA VAL A 265 0.85 -22.55 -12.73
C VAL A 265 1.01 -21.94 -11.32
N LEU A 266 0.34 -20.81 -11.03
CA LEU A 266 0.36 -20.18 -9.70
C LEU A 266 -0.44 -21.02 -8.67
N PRO A 267 0.00 -21.10 -7.39
CA PRO A 267 -0.52 -22.12 -6.46
C PRO A 267 -2.03 -22.04 -6.16
N GLU A 268 -2.58 -20.88 -5.81
CA GLU A 268 -4.02 -20.75 -5.50
C GLU A 268 -4.89 -20.98 -6.75
N ILE A 269 -4.44 -20.48 -7.92
CA ILE A 269 -5.10 -20.71 -9.21
C ILE A 269 -5.10 -22.20 -9.56
N ALA A 270 -3.96 -22.89 -9.43
CA ALA A 270 -3.86 -24.31 -9.71
C ALA A 270 -4.74 -25.16 -8.77
N LEU A 271 -4.80 -24.81 -7.48
CA LEU A 271 -5.71 -25.44 -6.52
C LEU A 271 -7.18 -25.23 -6.88
N ALA A 272 -7.57 -24.01 -7.25
CA ALA A 272 -8.95 -23.69 -7.64
C ALA A 272 -9.35 -24.37 -8.95
N ALA A 273 -8.46 -24.40 -9.94
CA ALA A 273 -8.68 -25.08 -11.21
C ALA A 273 -8.78 -26.59 -11.04
N ALA A 274 -7.83 -27.22 -10.32
CA ALA A 274 -7.87 -28.65 -10.06
C ALA A 274 -9.16 -29.06 -9.36
N ALA A 275 -9.61 -28.33 -8.34
CA ALA A 275 -10.89 -28.59 -7.68
C ALA A 275 -12.09 -28.51 -8.63
N ALA A 276 -12.09 -27.58 -9.60
CA ALA A 276 -13.15 -27.48 -10.61
C ALA A 276 -13.11 -28.61 -11.64
N PHE A 277 -11.92 -29.05 -12.07
CA PHE A 277 -11.75 -30.19 -12.97
C PHE A 277 -12.12 -31.52 -12.30
N GLU A 278 -11.72 -31.76 -11.04
CA GLU A 278 -12.16 -32.95 -10.28
C GLU A 278 -13.69 -32.97 -10.11
N ALA A 279 -14.31 -31.83 -9.76
CA ALA A 279 -15.77 -31.71 -9.65
C ALA A 279 -16.52 -31.95 -10.98
N ALA A 280 -15.85 -31.76 -12.11
CA ALA A 280 -16.37 -32.08 -13.45
C ALA A 280 -16.09 -33.52 -13.92
N GLY A 281 -15.42 -34.35 -13.10
CA GLY A 281 -14.99 -35.70 -13.47
C GLY A 281 -13.77 -35.74 -14.41
N GLU A 282 -13.10 -34.60 -14.63
CA GLU A 282 -11.93 -34.44 -15.49
C GLU A 282 -10.61 -34.55 -14.68
N GLY A 283 -10.53 -35.49 -13.73
CA GLY A 283 -9.39 -35.62 -12.80
C GLY A 283 -8.03 -35.86 -13.47
N ASP A 284 -8.04 -36.36 -14.71
CA ASP A 284 -6.84 -36.49 -15.55
C ASP A 284 -6.17 -35.14 -15.86
N GLU A 285 -6.96 -34.09 -16.08
CA GLU A 285 -6.48 -32.71 -16.28
C GLU A 285 -6.13 -32.04 -14.95
N ALA A 286 -6.91 -32.29 -13.90
CA ALA A 286 -6.57 -31.83 -12.54
C ALA A 286 -5.17 -32.31 -12.12
N ALA A 287 -4.84 -33.58 -12.37
CA ALA A 287 -3.51 -34.14 -12.16
C ALA A 287 -2.42 -33.39 -12.95
N ARG A 288 -2.66 -33.07 -14.23
CA ARG A 288 -1.68 -32.36 -15.10
C ARG A 288 -1.43 -30.93 -14.62
N ILE A 289 -2.46 -30.25 -14.16
CA ILE A 289 -2.38 -28.88 -13.63
C ILE A 289 -1.56 -28.85 -12.34
N LEU A 290 -1.83 -29.79 -11.43
CA LEU A 290 -1.10 -29.93 -10.17
C LEU A 290 0.36 -30.37 -10.40
N ASP A 291 0.62 -31.33 -11.30
CA ASP A 291 1.97 -31.72 -11.74
C ASP A 291 2.80 -30.47 -12.15
N ALA A 292 2.22 -29.62 -13.02
CA ALA A 292 2.88 -28.42 -13.53
C ALA A 292 3.13 -27.38 -12.43
N ALA A 293 2.15 -27.16 -11.54
CA ALA A 293 2.27 -26.25 -10.41
C ALA A 293 3.35 -26.71 -9.41
N ILE A 294 3.35 -27.98 -9.01
CA ILE A 294 4.34 -28.56 -8.08
C ILE A 294 5.75 -28.50 -8.66
N ALA A 295 5.91 -28.79 -9.96
CA ALA A 295 7.20 -28.69 -10.65
C ALA A 295 7.75 -27.25 -10.71
N ARG A 296 6.88 -26.24 -10.67
CA ARG A 296 7.26 -24.82 -10.65
C ARG A 296 7.55 -24.32 -9.24
N GLN A 297 6.68 -24.65 -8.28
CA GLN A 297 6.82 -24.29 -6.88
C GLN A 297 6.17 -25.37 -6.01
N PHE A 298 6.98 -26.02 -5.19
CA PHE A 298 6.51 -27.00 -4.24
C PHE A 298 5.78 -26.31 -3.06
N ASP A 299 4.46 -26.43 -3.01
CA ASP A 299 3.61 -26.04 -1.87
C ASP A 299 2.92 -27.29 -1.30
N PRO A 300 3.01 -27.56 0.02
CA PRO A 300 2.31 -28.68 0.67
C PRO A 300 0.83 -28.79 0.31
N ARG A 301 0.14 -27.67 0.08
CA ARG A 301 -1.29 -27.64 -0.27
C ARG A 301 -1.56 -28.18 -1.66
N LEU A 302 -0.66 -27.96 -2.63
CA LEU A 302 -0.74 -28.57 -3.96
C LEU A 302 -0.55 -30.08 -3.89
N VAL A 303 0.41 -30.53 -3.07
CA VAL A 303 0.72 -31.95 -2.87
C VAL A 303 -0.43 -32.69 -2.16
N ALA A 304 -1.04 -32.07 -1.14
CA ALA A 304 -2.25 -32.57 -0.49
C ALA A 304 -3.49 -32.55 -1.40
N ALA A 305 -3.55 -31.64 -2.38
CA ALA A 305 -4.58 -31.66 -3.42
C ALA A 305 -4.34 -32.77 -4.46
N TYR A 306 -3.09 -33.00 -4.82
CA TYR A 306 -2.69 -34.04 -5.78
C TYR A 306 -3.05 -35.45 -5.32
N ALA A 307 -2.97 -35.69 -4.01
CA ALA A 307 -3.35 -36.97 -3.43
C ALA A 307 -4.87 -37.20 -3.33
N ARG A 308 -5.71 -36.19 -3.59
CA ARG A 308 -7.16 -36.38 -3.76
C ARG A 308 -7.42 -36.76 -5.22
N CYS A 309 -7.73 -38.03 -5.46
CA CYS A 309 -8.04 -38.56 -6.79
C CYS A 309 -8.93 -39.81 -6.70
N ASP A 310 -9.46 -40.24 -7.84
CA ASP A 310 -10.08 -41.56 -7.96
C ASP A 310 -9.05 -42.69 -7.95
N ALA A 311 -9.47 -43.89 -7.55
CA ALA A 311 -8.64 -45.10 -7.54
C ALA A 311 -8.05 -45.45 -8.93
N SER A 312 -8.73 -45.11 -10.02
CA SER A 312 -8.26 -45.31 -11.40
C SER A 312 -7.00 -44.50 -11.74
N GLN A 313 -6.79 -43.37 -11.07
CA GLN A 313 -5.69 -42.43 -11.35
C GLN A 313 -4.46 -42.69 -10.46
N VAL A 314 -4.61 -43.44 -9.36
CA VAL A 314 -3.57 -43.67 -8.36
C VAL A 314 -2.26 -44.18 -8.96
N PRO A 315 -2.21 -45.18 -9.86
CA PRO A 315 -0.92 -45.71 -10.35
C PRO A 315 -0.05 -44.64 -11.01
N ARG A 316 -0.66 -43.79 -11.86
CA ARG A 316 0.06 -42.69 -12.54
C ARG A 316 0.48 -41.58 -11.57
N ARG A 317 -0.40 -41.23 -10.61
CA ARG A 317 -0.08 -40.19 -9.61
C ARG A 317 1.01 -40.67 -8.63
N LEU A 318 1.00 -41.95 -8.26
CA LEU A 318 1.98 -42.56 -7.36
C LEU A 318 3.39 -42.56 -7.95
N GLU A 319 3.57 -43.05 -9.17
CA GLU A 319 4.88 -43.07 -9.87
C GLU A 319 5.51 -41.67 -9.93
N ARG A 320 4.70 -40.65 -10.26
CA ARG A 320 5.14 -39.25 -10.26
C ARG A 320 5.51 -38.77 -8.86
N ALA A 321 4.68 -39.01 -7.85
CA ALA A 321 4.94 -38.56 -6.48
C ALA A 321 6.18 -39.25 -5.87
N GLU A 322 6.47 -40.50 -6.23
CA GLU A 322 7.71 -41.17 -5.84
C GLU A 322 8.95 -40.54 -6.49
N SER A 323 8.85 -40.04 -7.73
CA SER A 323 9.93 -39.24 -8.35
C SER A 323 10.23 -37.94 -7.60
N TRP A 324 9.20 -37.32 -6.98
CA TRP A 324 9.40 -36.16 -6.10
C TRP A 324 10.04 -36.57 -4.77
N LEU A 325 9.71 -37.74 -4.24
CA LEU A 325 10.29 -38.25 -2.98
C LEU A 325 11.79 -38.55 -3.11
N GLN A 326 12.26 -38.97 -4.28
CA GLN A 326 13.70 -39.11 -4.56
C GLN A 326 14.47 -37.79 -4.40
N GLN A 327 13.85 -36.68 -4.80
CA GLN A 327 14.42 -35.34 -4.65
C GLN A 327 14.25 -34.79 -3.22
N ARG A 328 13.18 -35.21 -2.52
CA ARG A 328 12.76 -34.71 -1.21
C ARG A 328 12.43 -35.83 -0.21
N PRO A 329 13.42 -36.63 0.22
CA PRO A 329 13.17 -37.85 0.99
C PRO A 329 12.72 -37.62 2.45
N ALA A 330 12.71 -36.37 2.93
CA ALA A 330 12.40 -36.03 4.31
C ALA A 330 11.11 -35.18 4.48
N ASP A 331 10.49 -34.71 3.38
CA ASP A 331 9.32 -33.82 3.45
C ASP A 331 8.08 -34.60 3.97
N PRO A 332 7.53 -34.26 5.16
CA PRO A 332 6.42 -35.02 5.75
C PRO A 332 5.14 -34.88 4.92
N ASP A 333 4.85 -33.70 4.37
CA ASP A 333 3.64 -33.47 3.57
C ASP A 333 3.60 -34.35 2.30
N LEU A 334 4.78 -34.64 1.71
CA LEU A 334 4.90 -35.55 0.57
C LEU A 334 4.73 -37.02 0.97
N LEU A 335 5.28 -37.42 2.13
CA LEU A 335 5.10 -38.77 2.68
C LEU A 335 3.64 -39.02 3.06
N THR A 336 2.94 -38.04 3.63
CA THR A 336 1.51 -38.12 3.90
C THR A 336 0.68 -38.20 2.61
N ALA A 337 1.03 -37.44 1.58
CA ALA A 337 0.38 -37.51 0.26
C ALA A 337 0.59 -38.84 -0.48
N LEU A 338 1.78 -39.43 -0.38
CA LEU A 338 2.04 -40.79 -0.86
C LEU A 338 1.23 -41.82 -0.06
N GLY A 339 1.19 -41.66 1.26
CA GLY A 339 0.35 -42.46 2.15
C GLY A 339 -1.12 -42.45 1.75
N THR A 340 -1.71 -41.27 1.51
CA THR A 340 -3.11 -41.14 1.05
C THR A 340 -3.33 -41.73 -0.33
N LEU A 341 -2.43 -41.54 -1.29
CA LEU A 341 -2.51 -42.20 -2.60
C LEU A 341 -2.51 -43.73 -2.45
N CYS A 342 -1.62 -44.29 -1.62
CA CYS A 342 -1.60 -45.72 -1.32
C CYS A 342 -2.90 -46.20 -0.63
N LEU A 343 -3.52 -45.41 0.24
CA LEU A 343 -4.82 -45.75 0.85
C LEU A 343 -5.95 -45.79 -0.20
N VAL A 344 -6.03 -44.80 -1.08
CA VAL A 344 -7.02 -44.76 -2.18
C VAL A 344 -6.80 -45.94 -3.14
N GLY A 345 -5.53 -46.30 -3.41
CA GLY A 345 -5.15 -47.46 -4.21
C GLY A 345 -5.18 -48.81 -3.50
N GLN A 346 -5.62 -48.88 -2.23
CA GLN A 346 -5.68 -50.10 -1.41
C GLN A 346 -4.32 -50.81 -1.19
N LEU A 347 -3.21 -50.06 -1.27
CA LEU A 347 -1.83 -50.51 -1.07
C LEU A 347 -1.43 -50.41 0.42
N TRP A 348 -2.17 -51.09 1.29
CA TRP A 348 -2.15 -50.93 2.75
C TRP A 348 -0.75 -50.93 3.38
N GLY A 349 0.10 -51.92 3.04
CA GLY A 349 1.44 -52.03 3.62
C GLY A 349 2.45 -50.98 3.12
N GLN A 350 2.19 -50.33 1.98
CA GLN A 350 2.96 -49.16 1.54
C GLN A 350 2.46 -47.89 2.21
N ALA A 351 1.13 -47.74 2.35
CA ALA A 351 0.52 -46.64 3.09
C ALA A 351 1.04 -46.60 4.54
N GLU A 352 1.05 -47.73 5.26
CA GLU A 352 1.57 -47.83 6.63
C GLU A 352 3.01 -47.30 6.72
N ARG A 353 3.89 -47.75 5.81
CA ARG A 353 5.31 -47.36 5.76
C ARG A 353 5.50 -45.86 5.50
N TYR A 354 4.77 -45.29 4.53
CA TYR A 354 4.87 -43.86 4.21
C TYR A 354 4.29 -42.98 5.34
N LEU A 355 3.15 -43.35 5.91
CA LEU A 355 2.50 -42.60 6.99
C LEU A 355 3.28 -42.66 8.30
N LEU A 356 3.75 -43.83 8.75
CA LEU A 356 4.60 -43.95 9.94
C LEU A 356 5.91 -43.16 9.78
N ARG A 357 6.51 -43.16 8.58
CA ARG A 357 7.69 -42.35 8.26
C ARG A 357 7.39 -40.85 8.29
N SER A 358 6.18 -40.43 7.92
CA SER A 358 5.74 -39.02 8.04
C SER A 358 5.57 -38.61 9.51
N VAL A 359 4.84 -39.40 10.30
CA VAL A 359 4.65 -39.18 11.75
C VAL A 359 5.99 -39.09 12.49
N GLY A 360 6.95 -39.95 12.16
CA GLY A 360 8.32 -39.91 12.69
C GLY A 360 9.14 -38.66 12.29
N ARG A 361 8.62 -37.78 11.43
CA ARG A 361 9.21 -36.47 11.10
C ARG A 361 8.39 -35.31 11.66
N ARG A 362 7.07 -35.35 11.52
CA ARG A 362 6.13 -34.37 12.06
C ARG A 362 4.88 -35.09 12.56
N ALA A 363 4.60 -35.00 13.86
CA ALA A 363 3.31 -35.41 14.40
C ALA A 363 2.23 -34.45 13.85
N ASP A 364 1.36 -34.98 12.99
CA ASP A 364 0.36 -34.23 12.24
C ASP A 364 -1.01 -34.91 12.45
N PRO A 365 -2.06 -34.19 12.89
CA PRO A 365 -3.35 -34.81 13.22
C PRO A 365 -3.98 -35.55 12.05
N GLY A 366 -3.86 -35.01 10.83
CA GLY A 366 -4.38 -35.65 9.62
C GLY A 366 -3.65 -36.95 9.32
N THR A 367 -2.33 -36.96 9.47
CA THR A 367 -1.50 -38.15 9.27
C THR A 367 -1.80 -39.26 10.29
N HIS A 368 -2.05 -38.89 11.56
CA HIS A 368 -2.52 -39.85 12.58
C HIS A 368 -3.93 -40.37 12.31
N ALA A 369 -4.88 -39.52 11.87
CA ALA A 369 -6.22 -39.95 11.48
C ALA A 369 -6.22 -40.94 10.29
N LEU A 370 -5.28 -40.76 9.34
CA LEU A 370 -5.08 -41.69 8.22
C LEU A 370 -4.52 -43.04 8.68
N LEU A 371 -3.61 -43.08 9.65
CA LEU A 371 -3.17 -44.33 10.30
C LEU A 371 -4.30 -44.99 11.09
N GLY A 372 -5.11 -44.22 11.82
CA GLY A 372 -6.31 -44.72 12.50
C GLY A 372 -7.24 -45.45 11.53
N SER A 373 -7.65 -44.76 10.46
CA SER A 373 -8.49 -45.32 9.39
C SER A 373 -7.86 -46.54 8.70
N LEU A 374 -6.54 -46.55 8.49
CA LEU A 374 -5.82 -47.72 7.97
C LEU A 374 -5.93 -48.93 8.92
N TYR A 375 -5.71 -48.74 10.22
CA TYR A 375 -5.78 -49.83 11.19
C TYR A 375 -7.21 -50.30 11.47
N ASP A 376 -8.22 -49.43 11.36
CA ASP A 376 -9.63 -49.81 11.35
C ASP A 376 -9.95 -50.73 10.15
N ARG A 377 -9.36 -50.48 8.97
CA ARG A 377 -9.49 -51.34 7.78
C ARG A 377 -8.70 -52.65 7.87
N LEU A 378 -7.66 -52.70 8.70
CA LEU A 378 -6.82 -53.89 8.94
C LEU A 378 -7.27 -54.70 10.17
N ASP A 379 -8.42 -54.38 10.78
CA ASP A 379 -8.95 -55.03 11.99
C ASP A 379 -7.97 -55.02 13.18
N ARG A 380 -7.24 -53.89 13.36
CA ARG A 380 -6.28 -53.65 14.45
C ARG A 380 -6.81 -52.53 15.38
N PRO A 381 -7.95 -52.72 16.08
CA PRO A 381 -8.66 -51.64 16.78
C PRO A 381 -7.87 -51.00 17.92
N ALA A 382 -6.98 -51.73 18.58
CA ALA A 382 -6.13 -51.17 19.64
C ALA A 382 -5.13 -50.13 19.12
N GLU A 383 -4.61 -50.34 17.92
CA GLU A 383 -3.65 -49.44 17.27
C GLU A 383 -4.37 -48.27 16.59
N ALA A 384 -5.54 -48.54 15.99
CA ALA A 384 -6.42 -47.49 15.49
C ALA A 384 -6.81 -46.53 16.62
N ALA A 385 -7.33 -47.05 17.74
CA ALA A 385 -7.71 -46.25 18.92
C ALA A 385 -6.54 -45.45 19.50
N ARG A 386 -5.31 -45.98 19.45
CA ARG A 386 -4.10 -45.24 19.82
C ARG A 386 -3.88 -44.05 18.89
N HIS A 387 -3.86 -44.24 17.58
CA HIS A 387 -3.61 -43.14 16.65
C HIS A 387 -4.77 -42.13 16.59
N TRP A 388 -6.01 -42.55 16.83
CA TRP A 388 -7.14 -41.63 17.03
C TRP A 388 -6.96 -40.75 18.28
N ARG A 389 -6.43 -41.29 19.40
CA ARG A 389 -6.07 -40.50 20.59
C ARG A 389 -4.86 -39.58 20.35
N GLU A 390 -3.87 -40.03 19.61
CA GLU A 390 -2.73 -39.19 19.22
C GLU A 390 -3.18 -38.04 18.29
N ALA A 391 -4.07 -38.31 17.33
CA ALA A 391 -4.64 -37.29 16.46
C ALA A 391 -5.37 -36.19 17.24
N THR A 392 -6.22 -36.56 18.23
CA THR A 392 -6.93 -35.57 19.05
C THR A 392 -6.02 -34.82 20.02
N ALA A 393 -5.03 -35.48 20.62
CA ALA A 393 -4.04 -34.83 21.48
C ALA A 393 -3.19 -33.80 20.71
N VAL A 394 -2.73 -34.14 19.50
CA VAL A 394 -1.97 -33.21 18.64
C VAL A 394 -2.88 -32.08 18.14
N ALA A 395 -4.14 -32.37 17.76
CA ALA A 395 -5.08 -31.35 17.29
C ALA A 395 -5.46 -30.32 18.37
N MET A 396 -5.58 -30.74 19.63
CA MET A 396 -5.88 -29.84 20.75
C MET A 396 -4.64 -29.14 21.33
N GLY A 397 -3.42 -29.53 20.92
CA GLY A 397 -2.17 -29.00 21.49
C GLY A 397 -1.96 -29.32 22.98
N VAL A 398 -2.78 -30.20 23.54
CA VAL A 398 -2.79 -30.58 24.96
C VAL A 398 -2.75 -32.10 25.04
N ALA A 399 -1.76 -32.63 25.76
CA ALA A 399 -1.75 -34.04 26.12
C ALA A 399 -2.95 -34.32 27.03
N LEU A 400 -3.91 -35.13 26.54
CA LEU A 400 -5.03 -35.59 27.34
C LEU A 400 -4.51 -36.26 28.62
N PRO A 401 -5.06 -35.94 29.81
CA PRO A 401 -4.61 -36.56 31.05
C PRO A 401 -4.82 -38.07 30.97
N VAL A 402 -3.76 -38.83 31.26
CA VAL A 402 -3.84 -40.29 31.29
C VAL A 402 -4.64 -40.68 32.53
N LEU A 403 -5.92 -41.00 32.33
CA LEU A 403 -6.78 -41.54 33.38
C LEU A 403 -6.19 -42.88 33.89
N PRO A 404 -6.23 -43.15 35.20
CA PRO A 404 -5.69 -44.39 35.75
C PRO A 404 -6.40 -45.60 35.15
N ALA A 405 -5.62 -46.45 34.47
CA ALA A 405 -6.12 -47.72 33.97
C ALA A 405 -6.20 -48.73 35.12
N ASN A 406 -7.41 -49.23 35.39
CA ASN A 406 -7.73 -50.20 36.45
C ASN A 406 -7.61 -49.69 37.90
N GLU A 407 -8.43 -48.72 38.27
CA GLU A 407 -9.28 -48.95 39.44
C GLU A 407 -10.68 -49.33 38.94
N ALA A 408 -11.29 -50.35 39.54
CA ALA A 408 -12.70 -50.61 39.30
C ALA A 408 -13.45 -49.37 39.80
N LEU A 409 -14.12 -48.65 38.88
CA LEU A 409 -14.86 -47.46 39.23
C LEU A 409 -15.78 -47.80 40.41
N PRO A 410 -15.67 -47.08 41.55
CA PRO A 410 -16.52 -47.37 42.70
C PRO A 410 -17.98 -47.29 42.25
N ALA A 411 -18.82 -48.17 42.80
CA ALA A 411 -20.24 -48.18 42.47
C ALA A 411 -20.78 -46.75 42.60
N ALA A 412 -21.34 -46.22 41.51
CA ALA A 412 -21.74 -44.82 41.45
C ALA A 412 -22.69 -44.52 42.61
N ASP A 413 -22.39 -43.49 43.40
CA ASP A 413 -23.24 -43.12 44.51
C ASP A 413 -24.52 -42.45 43.98
N MET A 414 -25.53 -43.28 43.77
CA MET A 414 -26.84 -42.88 43.29
C MET A 414 -27.67 -42.16 44.38
N GLN A 415 -27.22 -42.10 45.65
CA GLN A 415 -28.01 -41.51 46.74
C GLN A 415 -28.32 -40.02 46.52
N ALA A 416 -27.48 -39.32 45.77
CA ALA A 416 -27.66 -37.91 45.41
C ALA A 416 -28.29 -37.69 44.01
N ASP A 417 -28.71 -38.74 43.30
CA ASP A 417 -29.38 -38.59 41.99
C ASP A 417 -30.84 -38.14 42.19
N PRO A 418 -31.25 -36.93 41.72
CA PRO A 418 -32.62 -36.45 41.83
C PRO A 418 -33.65 -37.28 41.02
N ARG A 419 -33.19 -38.26 40.22
CA ARG A 419 -34.06 -39.23 39.52
C ARG A 419 -34.17 -40.58 40.24
N ARG A 420 -33.50 -40.76 41.39
CA ARG A 420 -33.62 -41.98 42.20
C ARG A 420 -34.99 -42.02 42.88
N LEU A 421 -35.90 -42.82 42.31
CA LEU A 421 -37.12 -43.22 42.99
C LEU A 421 -36.77 -44.23 44.09
N ASP A 422 -36.71 -43.76 45.33
CA ASP A 422 -36.53 -44.63 46.50
C ASP A 422 -37.75 -45.54 46.65
N ALA A 423 -37.57 -46.84 46.36
CA ALA A 423 -38.65 -47.83 46.42
C ALA A 423 -39.28 -47.98 47.83
N GLU A 424 -38.59 -47.50 48.88
CA GLU A 424 -39.06 -47.57 50.27
C GLU A 424 -39.80 -46.31 50.74
N SER A 425 -39.74 -45.18 50.03
CA SER A 425 -40.51 -43.97 50.41
C SER A 425 -42.01 -44.08 50.07
N GLY A 426 -42.41 -45.12 49.32
CA GLY A 426 -43.80 -45.37 48.91
C GLY A 426 -44.70 -46.01 49.96
N PHE A 427 -44.20 -46.39 51.14
CA PHE A 427 -44.95 -47.23 52.10
C PHE A 427 -45.17 -46.64 53.50
N LEU A 428 -44.83 -45.36 53.74
CA LEU A 428 -45.01 -44.71 55.05
C LEU A 428 -45.66 -43.31 54.98
N SER A 429 -46.54 -43.06 53.99
CA SER A 429 -47.33 -41.83 53.91
C SER A 429 -48.83 -42.05 53.65
N GLU A 430 -49.38 -43.18 54.10
CA GLU A 430 -50.84 -43.42 54.17
C GLU A 430 -51.35 -43.52 55.62
N ALA A 431 -51.05 -42.50 56.44
CA ALA A 431 -51.76 -42.29 57.70
C ALA A 431 -51.72 -40.81 58.13
N SER A 432 -52.91 -40.21 58.27
CA SER A 432 -53.17 -38.87 58.85
C SER A 432 -52.82 -37.63 58.01
N GLU A 433 -53.75 -37.19 57.14
CA GLU A 433 -54.65 -36.07 57.49
C GLU A 433 -55.88 -35.98 56.55
N ALA A 434 -56.85 -35.13 56.92
CA ALA A 434 -58.24 -35.17 56.48
C ALA A 434 -58.55 -34.31 55.22
N PRO A 435 -59.75 -34.39 54.61
CA PRO A 435 -59.95 -33.98 53.21
C PRO A 435 -60.20 -32.48 52.97
N GLY A 436 -59.54 -31.94 51.94
CA GLY A 436 -59.85 -30.67 51.27
C GLY A 436 -60.47 -30.87 49.88
N PRO A 437 -61.21 -29.90 49.32
CA PRO A 437 -62.16 -30.16 48.24
C PRO A 437 -61.53 -30.38 46.86
N ALA A 438 -62.25 -31.12 46.02
CA ALA A 438 -61.84 -31.48 44.67
C ALA A 438 -61.56 -30.27 43.77
N ALA A 439 -60.33 -30.19 43.25
CA ALA A 439 -59.97 -29.38 42.09
C ALA A 439 -59.77 -30.31 40.88
N ALA A 440 -60.28 -29.92 39.72
CA ALA A 440 -60.35 -30.78 38.54
C ALA A 440 -58.96 -31.09 37.96
N MET A 441 -58.80 -32.30 37.41
CA MET A 441 -57.65 -32.63 36.55
C MET A 441 -57.70 -31.77 35.28
N VAL A 442 -56.79 -30.80 35.17
CA VAL A 442 -56.47 -30.13 33.91
C VAL A 442 -55.28 -30.87 33.30
N HIS A 443 -55.50 -31.49 32.14
CA HIS A 443 -54.44 -32.13 31.38
C HIS A 443 -53.68 -31.05 30.61
N GLU A 444 -52.55 -30.60 31.14
CA GLU A 444 -51.66 -29.69 30.43
C GLU A 444 -50.78 -30.50 29.44
N PRO A 445 -50.66 -30.10 28.16
CA PRO A 445 -49.97 -30.90 27.16
C PRO A 445 -48.45 -30.85 27.31
N VAL A 446 -47.79 -31.93 26.92
CA VAL A 446 -46.32 -32.05 26.93
C VAL A 446 -45.70 -30.98 26.02
N PRO A 447 -44.76 -30.14 26.51
CA PRO A 447 -44.09 -29.16 25.66
C PRO A 447 -43.11 -29.85 24.70
N GLU A 448 -43.39 -29.76 23.41
CA GLU A 448 -42.40 -30.03 22.36
C GLU A 448 -41.29 -28.98 22.40
N PHE A 449 -40.04 -29.44 22.36
CA PHE A 449 -38.80 -28.68 22.11
C PHE A 449 -38.62 -27.33 22.84
N ALA A 450 -37.84 -27.35 23.93
CA ALA A 450 -37.26 -26.12 24.48
C ALA A 450 -36.29 -25.47 23.47
N PRO A 451 -36.51 -24.21 23.04
CA PRO A 451 -35.53 -23.46 22.24
C PRO A 451 -34.42 -22.91 23.14
N ALA A 452 -33.25 -22.64 22.54
CA ALA A 452 -32.18 -21.93 23.21
C ALA A 452 -32.58 -20.47 23.46
N ALA A 453 -32.51 -20.04 24.73
CA ALA A 453 -32.76 -18.66 25.14
C ALA A 453 -31.67 -18.17 26.11
N ASP A 454 -30.94 -17.17 25.65
CA ASP A 454 -30.66 -15.89 26.32
C ASP A 454 -30.31 -15.87 27.83
N TYR A 455 -29.03 -15.61 28.09
CA TYR A 455 -28.58 -15.00 29.34
C TYR A 455 -28.87 -13.49 29.33
N VAL A 456 -30.02 -13.08 29.87
CA VAL A 456 -30.30 -11.68 30.22
C VAL A 456 -29.96 -11.44 31.68
N LEU A 457 -29.28 -10.33 31.95
CA LEU A 457 -28.79 -9.93 33.28
C LEU A 457 -29.94 -9.49 34.21
N ASP A 458 -29.88 -9.96 35.46
CA ASP A 458 -30.78 -9.57 36.55
C ASP A 458 -30.44 -8.15 37.07
N PRO A 459 -31.40 -7.20 37.19
CA PRO A 459 -31.08 -5.76 37.27
C PRO A 459 -30.91 -5.17 38.68
N ASP A 460 -30.76 -5.97 39.74
CA ASP A 460 -30.69 -5.47 41.14
C ASP A 460 -29.32 -5.56 41.84
N ALA A 461 -28.24 -5.87 41.11
CA ALA A 461 -26.86 -5.87 41.65
C ALA A 461 -26.23 -4.45 41.81
N ARG A 462 -27.01 -3.43 42.18
CA ARG A 462 -26.57 -2.01 42.26
C ARG A 462 -27.21 -1.20 43.41
N SER A 463 -27.03 -1.61 44.66
CA SER A 463 -27.46 -0.78 45.82
C SER A 463 -26.72 -0.98 47.15
N LEU A 464 -25.61 -1.75 47.19
CA LEU A 464 -24.87 -2.05 48.43
C LEU A 464 -23.37 -1.67 48.39
N THR A 465 -23.01 -0.61 47.66
CA THR A 465 -21.60 -0.16 47.56
C THR A 465 -21.41 1.36 47.68
N GLU A 466 -22.33 2.06 48.34
CA GLU A 466 -22.09 3.43 48.82
C GLU A 466 -22.66 3.64 50.22
N GLN A 467 -21.81 3.49 51.26
CA GLN A 467 -21.52 4.56 52.22
C GLN A 467 -20.59 4.08 53.35
N GLY A 468 -19.39 4.68 53.40
CA GLY A 468 -18.59 4.79 54.62
C GLY A 468 -17.59 3.67 54.91
N LEU A 469 -16.33 3.90 54.54
CA LEU A 469 -15.21 3.91 55.50
C LEU A 469 -14.08 4.82 54.97
N ALA A 470 -13.27 5.38 55.86
CA ALA A 470 -12.34 6.47 55.55
C ALA A 470 -10.94 6.01 55.08
N ASP A 471 -10.22 6.92 54.41
CA ASP A 471 -8.83 6.80 53.97
C ASP A 471 -7.87 6.30 55.08
N PRO A 472 -6.85 5.53 54.69
CA PRO A 472 -5.51 6.08 54.84
C PRO A 472 -4.63 5.98 53.58
N THR A 473 -3.92 7.08 53.31
CA THR A 473 -2.86 7.25 52.31
C THR A 473 -1.81 6.14 52.33
N ILE A 474 -1.57 5.48 51.19
CA ILE A 474 -0.39 4.64 50.94
C ILE A 474 0.33 5.12 49.67
N MET A 475 1.66 5.17 49.74
CA MET A 475 2.55 5.80 48.76
C MET A 475 2.63 5.10 47.39
N PRO A 476 3.03 5.82 46.32
CA PRO A 476 3.48 5.21 45.07
C PRO A 476 4.83 4.48 45.28
N PRO A 477 5.15 3.46 44.46
CA PRO A 477 6.38 2.67 44.62
C PRO A 477 7.64 3.44 44.20
N GLU A 478 8.71 3.33 45.01
CA GLU A 478 10.05 3.80 44.67
C GLU A 478 10.72 2.91 43.60
N PRO A 479 11.63 3.48 42.77
CA PRO A 479 12.43 2.71 41.84
C PRO A 479 13.55 1.94 42.55
N LEU A 480 13.92 0.77 42.02
CA LEU A 480 15.09 0.01 42.50
C LEU A 480 16.37 0.84 42.34
N ILE A 481 16.95 1.23 43.47
CA ILE A 481 18.33 1.68 43.59
C ILE A 481 19.19 0.43 43.70
N ALA A 482 20.17 0.28 42.81
CA ALA A 482 21.26 -0.68 42.96
C ALA A 482 22.48 0.07 43.46
N ASP A 483 23.10 -0.43 44.54
CA ASP A 483 24.19 0.25 45.22
C ASP A 483 25.45 0.38 44.35
N ALA A 484 26.14 1.51 44.54
CA ALA A 484 27.42 1.80 43.91
C ALA A 484 28.52 2.00 44.97
N GLU A 485 29.68 1.39 44.75
CA GLU A 485 30.93 1.76 45.39
C GLU A 485 32.02 2.05 44.32
N PRO A 486 33.10 2.79 44.66
CA PRO A 486 33.54 3.91 43.84
C PRO A 486 34.78 3.62 42.95
N PRO A 487 35.26 4.58 42.12
CA PRO A 487 35.98 4.26 40.88
C PRO A 487 37.50 4.13 41.04
N ALA A 488 38.09 3.29 40.18
CA ALA A 488 39.52 3.29 39.89
C ALA A 488 39.75 3.21 38.37
N GLU A 489 40.46 4.21 37.86
CA GLU A 489 41.40 4.19 36.72
C GLU A 489 41.15 3.20 35.56
N LEU A 490 40.79 3.75 34.39
CA LEU A 490 41.39 3.38 33.10
C LEU A 490 40.97 4.40 32.02
N ASP A 491 41.77 5.46 31.89
CA ASP A 491 41.89 6.23 30.64
C ASP A 491 42.48 5.34 29.51
N ASP A 492 42.53 5.88 28.30
CA ASP A 492 43.29 5.37 27.14
C ASP A 492 42.93 4.00 26.56
N TYR A 493 41.86 3.94 25.73
CA TYR A 493 41.82 2.98 24.62
C TYR A 493 40.97 3.40 23.40
N PHE A 494 41.29 4.53 22.76
CA PHE A 494 40.74 4.85 21.43
C PHE A 494 41.66 5.69 20.52
N ASP A 495 42.96 5.40 20.48
CA ASP A 495 43.82 5.74 19.34
C ASP A 495 45.00 4.74 19.23
N SER A 496 45.71 4.73 18.09
CA SER A 496 46.87 3.87 17.75
C SER A 496 46.56 2.47 17.19
N ALA A 497 46.21 2.42 15.90
CA ALA A 497 46.59 1.30 15.02
C ALA A 497 47.30 1.86 13.77
N PRO A 498 48.63 1.69 13.62
CA PRO A 498 49.40 2.35 12.58
C PRO A 498 49.29 1.68 11.20
N LEU A 499 49.38 2.52 10.15
CA LEU A 499 49.55 2.10 8.76
C LEU A 499 50.90 1.39 8.54
N PRO A 500 50.93 0.26 7.82
CA PRO A 500 52.14 -0.20 7.12
C PRO A 500 52.14 0.37 5.69
N VAL A 501 53.12 1.23 5.38
CA VAL A 501 53.39 1.72 4.02
C VAL A 501 54.59 0.98 3.44
N ALA A 502 54.37 0.19 2.39
CA ALA A 502 55.34 -0.14 1.32
C ALA A 502 54.63 -1.01 0.25
N GLY A 503 54.88 -0.90 -1.05
CA GLY A 503 55.83 -0.02 -1.75
C GLY A 503 55.21 0.61 -3.00
N LEU A 504 55.89 1.64 -3.52
CA LEU A 504 55.62 2.22 -4.83
C LEU A 504 56.12 1.29 -5.94
N ASP A 505 55.63 1.50 -7.16
CA ASP A 505 56.51 1.67 -8.33
C ASP A 505 55.81 2.54 -9.40
N ASP A 506 56.61 3.29 -10.16
CA ASP A 506 56.23 4.48 -10.93
C ASP A 506 55.41 4.25 -12.22
N VAL A 507 54.52 5.20 -12.55
CA VAL A 507 54.13 5.53 -13.94
C VAL A 507 53.95 7.06 -14.09
N PRO A 508 54.68 7.74 -15.00
CA PRO A 508 54.57 9.19 -15.21
C PRO A 508 53.44 9.59 -16.20
N PRO A 509 53.01 10.87 -16.21
CA PRO A 509 51.97 11.35 -17.11
C PRO A 509 52.53 11.89 -18.44
N GLU A 510 52.10 11.32 -19.57
CA GLU A 510 52.32 11.93 -20.89
C GLU A 510 51.11 12.72 -21.40
N THR A 511 51.42 13.72 -22.23
CA THR A 511 50.51 14.71 -22.79
C THR A 511 50.32 14.49 -24.29
N ARG A 512 49.33 15.18 -24.90
CA ARG A 512 49.11 15.31 -26.37
C ARG A 512 48.57 14.02 -27.04
N GLU A 513 47.91 14.05 -28.20
CA GLU A 513 47.31 15.10 -29.04
C GLU A 513 46.24 14.43 -29.94
N SER A 514 45.30 15.19 -30.51
CA SER A 514 44.57 14.78 -31.73
C SER A 514 45.38 15.22 -32.96
N PRO A 515 45.40 14.48 -34.09
CA PRO A 515 44.45 14.86 -35.16
C PRO A 515 44.05 13.77 -36.21
N SER A 516 42.91 14.05 -36.87
CA SER A 516 42.64 14.05 -38.33
C SER A 516 43.28 13.04 -39.31
N GLY A 517 42.44 12.52 -40.23
CA GLY A 517 42.82 12.04 -41.58
C GLY A 517 42.24 10.66 -41.93
N ALA A 518 41.63 10.32 -43.08
CA ALA A 518 40.98 10.96 -44.23
C ALA A 518 41.19 10.06 -45.48
N SER A 519 40.14 9.89 -46.29
CA SER A 519 40.13 9.41 -47.71
C SER A 519 40.67 8.01 -48.11
N SER A 520 39.76 7.07 -48.47
CA SER A 520 39.37 6.63 -49.86
C SER A 520 40.45 6.28 -50.93
N PRO A 521 40.16 5.68 -52.13
CA PRO A 521 38.85 5.36 -52.77
C PRO A 521 38.77 4.01 -53.57
N ARG A 522 37.73 3.89 -54.43
CA ARG A 522 37.46 2.95 -55.56
C ARG A 522 36.83 1.59 -55.22
N ASP A 523 35.98 0.94 -56.04
CA ASP A 523 35.08 1.25 -57.18
C ASP A 523 34.14 0.01 -57.33
N GLY A 524 33.03 -0.09 -58.08
CA GLY A 524 32.28 0.80 -58.99
C GLY A 524 31.22 -0.02 -59.79
N HIS A 525 30.26 0.61 -60.50
CA HIS A 525 29.25 0.01 -61.42
C HIS A 525 28.16 -0.94 -60.81
N ASP A 526 26.90 -1.03 -61.30
CA ASP A 526 26.13 -0.23 -62.27
C ASP A 526 24.59 -0.30 -62.03
N LYS A 527 23.81 0.52 -62.76
CA LYS A 527 22.33 0.47 -62.96
C LYS A 527 22.03 -0.19 -64.35
N PRO A 528 20.85 -0.11 -65.04
CA PRO A 528 19.57 0.60 -64.78
C PRO A 528 18.21 -0.03 -65.23
N ARG A 529 17.10 0.58 -64.70
CA ARG A 529 15.83 1.00 -65.39
C ARG A 529 14.71 0.03 -65.88
N VAL A 530 13.55 0.68 -66.11
CA VAL A 530 12.27 0.31 -66.82
C VAL A 530 11.23 -0.44 -65.94
N GLY A 531 9.91 -0.17 -65.93
CA GLY A 531 8.98 0.85 -66.52
C GLY A 531 7.63 0.78 -65.75
N LYS A 532 6.83 1.84 -65.51
CA LYS A 532 5.91 2.68 -66.32
C LYS A 532 4.54 2.04 -66.72
N ALA A 533 3.42 2.69 -66.31
CA ALA A 533 2.03 2.60 -66.82
C ALA A 533 1.22 1.29 -66.56
N ASP A 534 -0.13 1.23 -66.51
CA ASP A 534 -1.20 2.25 -66.64
C ASP A 534 -2.56 1.80 -66.00
N ASP A 535 -3.52 2.75 -65.90
CA ASP A 535 -5.01 2.66 -65.89
C ASP A 535 -5.87 1.76 -64.94
N GLY A 536 -7.05 2.29 -64.55
CA GLY A 536 -8.15 1.50 -63.94
C GLY A 536 -9.18 2.22 -63.02
N LYS A 537 -10.14 2.97 -63.58
CA LYS A 537 -11.37 3.52 -62.92
C LYS A 537 -12.60 2.61 -63.29
N PRO A 538 -13.89 2.88 -62.93
CA PRO A 538 -14.54 3.52 -61.77
C PRO A 538 -15.71 2.68 -61.15
N GLY A 539 -16.40 3.22 -60.12
CA GLY A 539 -17.81 2.89 -59.76
C GLY A 539 -18.03 2.41 -58.31
N GLY A 540 -19.13 2.71 -57.61
CA GLY A 540 -20.28 3.59 -57.94
C GLY A 540 -21.61 3.07 -57.35
N GLY A 541 -22.23 3.83 -56.44
CA GLY A 541 -23.53 3.52 -55.80
C GLY A 541 -23.41 2.69 -54.52
N ALA A 542 -24.23 2.91 -53.47
CA ALA A 542 -25.29 3.92 -53.29
C ALA A 542 -25.35 4.37 -51.81
#